data_AF-A0A432SI50-F1
#
_entry.id   AF-A0A432SI50-F1
#
_cell.length_a   1.000
_cell.length_b   1.000
_cell.length_c   1.000
_cell.angle_alpha   90.00
_cell.angle_beta   90.00
_cell.angle_gamma   90.00
#
_symmetry.space_group_name_H-M   'P 1'
#
loop_
_entity.id
_entity.type
_entity.pdbx_description
1 polymer ?
#
loop_
_entity_poly.entity_id
_entity_poly.type
_entity_poly.pdbx_seq_one_letter_code
_entity_poly.pdbx_strand_id
1 'polypeptide(L)' 'MEDLSYYEILEVSQSADKTTIKKAYRTMAKKYHPDKN' A
#
# COMPACT_ATOMS: atom_id res chain seq x y z
N MET A 1 16.53 -11.32 -8.18
CA MET A 1 15.23 -11.55 -7.54
C MET A 1 14.89 -10.21 -6.93
N GLU A 2 14.02 -9.43 -7.56
CA GLU A 2 13.59 -8.15 -6.99
C GLU A 2 12.67 -8.50 -5.84
N ASP A 3 13.22 -8.48 -4.63
CA ASP A 3 12.45 -8.61 -3.40
C ASP A 3 11.54 -7.39 -3.29
N LEU A 4 10.34 -7.51 -3.84
CA LEU A 4 9.28 -6.52 -3.74
C LEU A 4 8.99 -6.27 -2.26
N SER A 5 9.51 -5.16 -1.74
CA SER A 5 9.24 -4.74 -0.38
C SER A 5 7.77 -4.34 -0.29
N TYR A 6 6.99 -5.00 0.58
CA TYR A 6 5.59 -4.64 0.82
C TYR A 6 5.41 -3.16 1.19
N TYR A 7 6.43 -2.57 1.81
CA TYR A 7 6.47 -1.15 2.15
C TYR A 7 6.61 -0.27 0.91
N GLU A 8 7.38 -0.68 -0.10
CA GLU A 8 7.50 0.04 -1.37
C GLU A 8 6.22 -0.05 -2.20
N ILE A 9 5.56 -1.22 -2.22
CA ILE A 9 4.26 -1.40 -2.89
C ILE A 9 3.20 -0.46 -2.29
N LEU A 10 3.20 -0.34 -0.96
CA LEU A 10 2.29 0.55 -0.25
C LEU A 10 2.77 2.00 -0.22
N GLU A 11 3.93 2.32 -0.81
CA GLU A 11 4.57 3.64 -0.78
C GLU A 11 4.71 4.21 0.63
N VAL A 12 5.06 3.37 1.60
CA VAL A 12 5.24 3.74 3.01
C VAL A 12 6.65 3.44 3.50
N SER A 13 7.11 4.18 4.50
CA SER A 13 8.37 3.86 5.19
C SER A 13 8.29 2.48 5.85
N GLN A 14 9.42 1.78 5.95
CA GLN A 14 9.53 0.54 6.74
C GLN A 14 9.25 0.79 8.23
N SER A 15 9.47 2.02 8.70
CA SER A 15 9.16 2.46 10.06
C SER A 15 7.71 2.94 10.23
N ALA A 16 6.85 2.81 9.21
CA ALA A 16 5.48 3.31 9.26
C ALA A 16 4.65 2.59 10.32
N ASP A 17 3.80 3.34 11.01
CA ASP A 17 2.88 2.79 12.00
C ASP A 17 1.72 2.02 11.32
N LYS A 18 1.06 1.18 12.11
CA LYS A 18 -0.08 0.36 11.63
C LYS A 18 -1.20 1.22 11.03
N THR A 19 -1.38 2.43 11.55
CA THR A 19 -2.37 3.41 11.08
C THR A 19 -2.04 3.94 9.68
N THR A 20 -0.78 4.28 9.42
CA THR A 20 -0.29 4.73 8.11
C THR A 20 -0.39 3.62 7.09
N ILE A 21 0.05 2.40 7.43
CA ILE A 21 -0.08 1.22 6.55
C ILE A 21 -1.55 0.97 6.17
N LYS A 22 -2.46 1.02 7.14
CA LYS A 22 -3.91 0.82 6.90
C LYS A 22 -4.50 1.92 6.01
N LYS A 23 -4.03 3.17 6.16
CA LYS A 23 -4.46 4.29 5.33
C LYS A 23 -3.96 4.14 3.89
N ALA A 24 -2.68 3.84 3.71
CA ALA A 24 -2.06 3.63 2.40
C ALA A 24 -2.74 2.48 1.63
N TYR A 25 -2.95 1.34 2.29
CA TYR A 25 -3.68 0.20 1.71
C TYR A 25 -5.07 0.59 1.22
N ARG A 26 -5.86 1.31 2.03
CA ARG A 26 -7.20 1.75 1.64
C ARG A 26 -7.19 2.70 0.44
N THR A 27 -6.19 3.56 0.32
CA THR A 27 -6.03 4.45 -0.83
C THR A 27 -5.72 3.66 -2.09
N MET A 28 -4.74 2.75 -2.04
CA MET A 28 -4.37 1.90 -3.18
C MET A 28 -5.52 0.98 -3.59
N ALA A 29 -6.21 0.36 -2.64
CA ALA A 29 -7.36 -0.50 -2.90
C ALA A 29 -8.50 0.25 -3.60
N LYS A 30 -8.71 1.54 -3.30
CA LYS A 30 -9.70 2.37 -4.01
C LYS A 30 -9.25 2.74 -5.43
N LYS A 31 -7.95 2.95 -5.63
CA LYS A 31 -7.36 3.32 -6.94
C LYS A 31 -7.41 2.15 -7.91
N TYR A 32 -7.17 0.94 -7.42
CA TYR A 32 -7.13 -0.29 -8.22
C TYR A 32 -8.34 -1.18 -7.98
N HIS A 33 -9.44 -0.63 -7.44
CA HIS A 33 -10.64 -1.42 -7.18
C HIS A 33 -11.22 -1.91 -8.52
N PRO A 34 -11.47 -3.23 -8.69
CA PRO A 34 -11.98 -3.77 -9.95
C PRO A 34 -13.33 -3.15 -10.33
N ASP A 35 -14.23 -2.92 -9.37
CA ASP A 35 -15.54 -2.31 -9.66
C ASP A 35 -15.50 -0.84 -10.11
N LYS A 36 -14.35 -0.16 -10.04
CA LYS A 36 -14.22 1.25 -10.45
C LYS A 36 -13.64 1.44 -11.86
N ASN A 37 -13.21 0.38 -12.54
CA ASN A 37 -12.66 0.42 -13.89
C ASN A 37 -13.51 -0.40 -14.87
#